data_AF-A0A951MIX5-F1
#
_entry.id   AF-A0A951MIX5-F1
#
_cell.length_a   1.000
_cell.length_b   1.000
_cell.length_c   1.000
_cell.angle_alpha   90.00
_cell.angle_beta   90.00
_cell.angle_gamma   90.00
#
_symmetry.space_group_name_H-M   'P 1'
#
loop_
_entity.id
_entity.type
_entity.pdbx_description
1 polymer ?
#
loop_
_entity_poly.entity_id
_entity_poly.type
_entity_poly.pdbx_seq_one_letter_code
_entity_poly.pdbx_strand_id
1 'polypeptide(L)'
;MSRWWSPRSNGRPADCRQVARVVQQHLDGELDEQAARAVAQHLEVCLHCGLDASTYRELKRHLSRLQHPVDDAVVKRLRRFVDQLSVEK
;
A
#
# COMPACT_ATOMS: atom_id res chain seq x y z
N MET A 1 -13.77 11.50 11.53
CA MET A 1 -14.62 10.35 11.93
C MET A 1 -15.23 9.77 10.67
N SER A 2 -14.49 8.92 9.96
CA SER A 2 -14.91 8.39 8.66
C SER A 2 -15.40 6.96 8.87
N ARG A 3 -16.70 6.77 8.75
CA ARG A 3 -17.40 5.49 8.91
C ARG A 3 -17.28 4.69 7.62
N TRP A 4 -16.06 4.29 7.27
CA TRP A 4 -15.73 3.58 6.04
C TRP A 4 -15.32 2.19 6.47
N TRP A 5 -16.08 1.17 6.07
CA TRP A 5 -15.95 -0.26 6.37
C TRP A 5 -16.89 -0.81 7.45
N SER A 6 -17.64 -1.85 7.07
CA SER A 6 -18.46 -2.70 7.94
C SER A 6 -17.85 -4.11 7.95
N PRO A 7 -17.48 -4.68 9.11
CA PRO A 7 -16.75 -5.95 9.22
C PRO A 7 -17.58 -7.21 8.86
N ARG A 8 -18.76 -7.06 8.22
CA ARG A 8 -19.67 -8.18 7.86
C ARG A 8 -20.00 -8.21 6.37
N SER A 9 -19.17 -7.67 5.48
CA SER A 9 -19.42 -7.79 4.03
C SER A 9 -19.13 -9.21 3.56
N ASN A 10 -20.20 -10.00 3.52
CA ASN A 10 -20.26 -11.31 2.89
C ASN A 10 -20.12 -11.12 1.36
N GLY A 11 -18.89 -11.20 0.87
CA GLY A 11 -18.49 -11.43 -0.53
C GLY A 11 -19.45 -10.99 -1.65
N ARG A 12 -19.74 -9.69 -1.80
CA ARG A 12 -20.30 -9.18 -3.06
C ARG A 12 -19.17 -8.64 -3.96
N PRO A 13 -19.13 -9.00 -5.27
CA PRO A 13 -18.07 -8.61 -6.20
C PRO A 13 -17.85 -7.09 -6.33
N ALA A 14 -18.88 -6.28 -6.08
CA ALA A 14 -18.79 -4.83 -6.17
C ALA A 14 -17.96 -4.20 -5.02
N ASP A 15 -17.92 -4.85 -3.85
CA ASP A 15 -17.22 -4.35 -2.66
C ASP A 15 -15.71 -4.61 -2.76
N CYS A 16 -15.30 -5.70 -3.44
CA CYS A 16 -13.90 -6.10 -3.59
C CYS A 16 -13.08 -5.16 -4.50
N ARG A 17 -13.71 -4.55 -5.52
CA ARG A 17 -13.02 -3.57 -6.37
C ARG A 17 -12.68 -2.28 -5.62
N GLN A 18 -13.52 -1.86 -4.68
CA GLN A 18 -13.22 -0.72 -3.79
C GLN A 18 -12.13 -1.09 -2.78
N VAL A 19 -12.03 -2.37 -2.42
CA VAL A 19 -10.99 -2.91 -1.53
C VAL A 19 -9.61 -2.95 -2.19
N ALA A 20 -9.49 -3.04 -3.52
CA ALA A 20 -8.19 -3.09 -4.21
C ALA A 20 -7.26 -1.91 -3.86
N ARG A 21 -7.80 -0.67 -3.84
CA ARG A 21 -7.03 0.52 -3.47
C ARG A 21 -6.59 0.49 -2.01
N VAL A 22 -7.49 0.07 -1.12
CA VAL A 22 -7.22 -0.02 0.33
C VAL A 22 -6.20 -1.13 0.63
N VAL A 23 -6.26 -2.24 -0.10
CA VAL A 23 -5.28 -3.33 -0.02
C VAL A 23 -3.91 -2.86 -0.49
N GLN A 24 -3.83 -2.09 -1.59
CA GLN A 24 -2.56 -1.50 -2.02
C GLN A 24 -1.98 -0.57 -0.95
N GLN A 25 -2.76 0.36 -0.41
CA GLN A 25 -2.33 1.25 0.68
C GLN A 25 -1.86 0.48 1.91
N HIS A 26 -2.56 -0.61 2.26
CA HIS A 26 -2.15 -1.51 3.34
C HIS A 26 -0.79 -2.17 3.05
N LEU A 27 -0.59 -2.67 1.83
CA LEU A 27 0.66 -3.31 1.40
C LEU A 27 1.83 -2.32 1.22
N ASP A 28 1.51 -1.04 1.02
CA ASP A 28 2.47 0.06 0.92
C ASP A 28 2.78 0.71 2.27
N GLY A 29 2.07 0.33 3.34
CA GLY A 29 2.28 0.86 4.69
C GLY A 29 1.72 2.28 4.87
N GLU A 30 0.79 2.70 4.01
CA GLU A 30 0.18 4.03 4.01
C GLU A 30 -1.05 4.14 4.91
N LEU A 31 -1.49 3.04 5.51
CA LEU A 31 -2.64 3.01 6.43
C LEU A 31 -2.20 3.26 7.87
N ASP A 32 -3.05 3.95 8.64
CA ASP A 32 -2.92 3.97 10.09
C ASP A 32 -3.08 2.57 10.70
N GLU A 33 -2.61 2.39 11.94
CA GLU A 33 -2.59 1.07 12.57
C GLU A 33 -3.99 0.43 12.71
N GLN A 34 -5.02 1.24 12.92
CA GLN A 34 -6.38 0.74 13.09
C GLN A 34 -6.92 0.21 11.77
N ALA A 35 -6.75 0.97 10.70
CA ALA A 35 -7.10 0.58 9.34
C ALA A 35 -6.27 -0.62 8.88
N ALA A 36 -4.98 -0.68 9.20
CA ALA A 36 -4.12 -1.81 8.87
C ALA A 36 -4.59 -3.12 9.52
N ARG A 37 -4.98 -3.09 10.80
CA ARG A 37 -5.53 -4.27 11.51
C ARG A 37 -6.86 -4.73 10.90
N ALA A 38 -7.74 -3.80 10.57
CA ALA A 38 -9.02 -4.08 9.91
C ALA A 38 -8.84 -4.79 8.55
N VAL A 39 -7.92 -4.28 7.73
CA VAL A 39 -7.62 -4.87 6.41
C VAL A 39 -6.97 -6.24 6.58
N ALA A 40 -6.05 -6.41 7.52
CA ALA A 40 -5.44 -7.72 7.80
C ALA A 40 -6.50 -8.78 8.15
N GLN A 41 -7.45 -8.44 9.04
CA GLN A 41 -8.56 -9.33 9.39
C GLN A 41 -9.45 -9.66 8.17
N HIS A 42 -9.72 -8.68 7.30
CA HIS A 42 -10.49 -8.93 6.08
C HIS A 42 -9.79 -9.90 5.13
N LEU A 43 -8.46 -9.75 4.95
CA LEU A 43 -7.67 -10.61 4.08
C LEU A 43 -7.63 -12.07 4.55
N GLU A 44 -7.80 -12.32 5.86
CA GLU A 44 -7.90 -13.66 6.42
C GLU A 44 -9.26 -14.32 6.15
N VAL A 45 -10.34 -13.52 6.07
CA VAL A 45 -11.71 -14.03 5.94
C VAL A 45 -12.18 -14.09 4.47
N CYS A 46 -11.73 -13.15 3.64
CA CYS A 46 -12.16 -13.05 2.24
C CYS A 46 -11.14 -13.70 1.30
N LEU A 47 -11.46 -14.90 0.79
CA LEU A 47 -10.58 -15.64 -0.13
C LEU A 47 -10.19 -14.83 -1.37
N HIS A 48 -11.13 -14.09 -1.97
CA HIS A 48 -10.87 -13.30 -3.18
C HIS A 48 -9.88 -12.17 -2.91
N CYS A 49 -10.11 -11.36 -1.85
CA CYS A 49 -9.19 -10.29 -1.48
C CYS A 49 -7.83 -10.84 -1.00
N GLY A 50 -7.82 -12.00 -0.33
CA GLY A 50 -6.58 -12.69 0.05
C GLY A 50 -5.76 -13.12 -1.17
N LEU A 51 -6.40 -13.68 -2.21
CA LEU A 51 -5.75 -14.04 -3.47
C LEU A 51 -5.19 -12.81 -4.18
N ASP A 52 -5.97 -11.74 -4.29
CA ASP A 52 -5.52 -10.49 -4.91
C ASP A 52 -4.31 -9.90 -4.14
N ALA A 53 -4.37 -9.85 -2.81
CA ALA A 53 -3.27 -9.36 -1.98
C ALA A 53 -2.01 -10.23 -2.14
N SER A 54 -2.17 -11.55 -2.25
CA SER A 54 -1.04 -12.48 -2.46
C SER A 54 -0.34 -12.21 -3.80
N THR A 55 -1.14 -12.03 -4.86
CA THR A 55 -0.67 -11.68 -6.21
C THR A 55 0.06 -10.34 -6.18
N TYR A 56 -0.50 -9.36 -5.48
CA TYR A 56 0.09 -8.03 -5.36
C TYR A 56 1.44 -8.05 -4.62
N ARG A 57 1.54 -8.84 -3.53
CA ARG A 57 2.81 -9.06 -2.80
C ARG A 57 3.85 -9.74 -3.67
N GLU A 58 3.45 -10.72 -4.48
CA GLU A 58 4.35 -11.37 -5.42
C GLU A 58 4.86 -10.39 -6.47
N LEU A 59 3.97 -9.63 -7.12
CA LEU A 59 4.34 -8.60 -8.07
C LEU A 59 5.31 -7.57 -7.45
N LYS A 60 5.01 -7.06 -6.26
CA LYS A 60 5.89 -6.11 -5.54
C LYS A 60 7.27 -6.73 -5.28
N ARG A 61 7.36 -7.99 -4.83
CA ARG A 61 8.63 -8.69 -4.65
C ARG A 61 9.41 -8.89 -5.96
N HIS A 62 8.73 -9.14 -7.06
CA HIS A 62 9.39 -9.24 -8.38
C HIS A 62 9.91 -7.88 -8.84
N LEU A 63 9.09 -6.84 -8.75
CA LEU A 63 9.49 -5.48 -9.12
C LEU A 63 10.63 -4.95 -8.24
N SER A 64 10.60 -5.19 -6.93
CA SER A 64 11.69 -4.81 -6.03
C SER A 64 13.02 -5.52 -6.34
N ARG A 65 12.97 -6.72 -6.94
CA ARG A 65 14.18 -7.42 -7.41
C ARG A 65 14.72 -6.87 -8.74
N LEU A 66 13.85 -6.29 -9.56
CA LEU A 66 14.23 -5.62 -10.81
C LEU A 66 14.74 -4.20 -10.57
N GLN A 67 14.26 -3.55 -9.50
CA GLN A 67 14.76 -2.25 -9.08
C GLN A 67 16.23 -2.39 -8.69
N HIS A 68 17.09 -1.69 -9.42
CA HIS A 68 18.46 -1.51 -8.98
C HIS A 68 18.44 -0.68 -7.71
N PRO A 69 19.18 -1.08 -6.65
CA PRO A 69 19.36 -0.23 -5.49
C PRO A 69 19.92 1.11 -5.97
N VAL A 70 19.19 2.19 -5.70
CA VAL A 70 19.66 3.54 -6.00
C VAL A 70 20.75 3.85 -4.99
N ASP A 71 21.91 4.27 -5.48
CA ASP A 71 23.03 4.68 -4.64
C ASP A 71 22.59 5.80 -3.67
N ASP A 72 22.79 5.57 -2.38
CA ASP A 72 22.46 6.52 -1.31
C ASP A 72 23.12 7.90 -1.53
N ALA A 73 24.28 7.95 -2.17
CA ALA A 73 24.95 9.20 -2.52
C ALA A 73 24.14 10.01 -3.54
N VAL A 74 23.47 9.35 -4.49
CA VAL A 74 22.59 9.99 -5.47
C VAL A 74 21.35 10.53 -4.78
N VAL A 75 20.73 9.73 -3.90
CA VAL A 75 19.56 10.16 -3.11
C VAL A 75 19.90 11.37 -2.23
N LYS A 76 21.06 11.34 -1.55
CA LYS A 76 21.51 12.45 -0.70
C LYS A 76 21.77 13.73 -1.50
N ARG A 77 22.33 13.60 -2.70
CA ARG A 77 22.55 14.74 -3.60
C ARG A 77 21.23 15.34 -4.07
N LEU A 78 20.27 14.49 -4.44
CA LEU A 78 18.94 14.92 -4.88
C LEU A 78 18.19 15.67 -3.77
N ARG A 79 18.23 15.16 -2.52
CA ARG A 79 17.62 15.83 -1.36
C ARG A 79 18.23 17.22 -1.14
N ARG A 80 19.56 17.31 -1.14
CA ARG A 80 20.27 18.59 -0.98
C ARG A 80 19.88 19.60 -2.07
N PHE A 81 19.70 19.14 -3.30
CA PHE A 81 19.28 19.99 -4.40
C PHE A 81 17.85 20.52 -4.20
N VAL A 82 16.90 19.66 -3.79
CA VAL A 82 15.52 20.07 -3.47
C VAL A 82 15.49 21.06 -2.30
N ASP A 83 16.30 20.85 -1.27
CA ASP A 83 16.41 21.77 -0.14
C ASP A 83 16.90 23.15 -0.60
N GLN A 84 17.88 23.21 -1.50
CA GLN A 84 18.40 24.46 -2.06
C GLN A 84 17.32 25.22 -2.86
N LEU A 85 16.56 24.52 -3.70
CA LEU A 85 15.43 25.11 -4.42
C LEU A 85 14.31 25.63 -3.51
N SER A 86 14.16 25.01 -2.33
CA SER A 86 13.11 25.39 -1.37
C SER A 86 13.49 26.60 -0.51
N VAL A 87 14.79 26.91 -0.42
CA VAL A 87 15.34 28.04 0.35
C VAL A 87 15.46 29.31 -0.51
N GLU A 88 15.48 29.22 -1.84
CA GLU A 88 15.46 30.36 -2.77
C GLU A 88 14.09 31.02 -2.96
N LYS A 89 13.23 31.01 -1.92
CA LYS A 89 11.90 31.64 -1.97
C LYS A 89 11.85 32.98 -1.25
#